data_AF-A0A183ITJ2-F1
#
_entry.id   AF-A0A183ITJ2-F1
#
_cell.length_a   1.000
_cell.length_b   1.000
_cell.length_c   1.000
_cell.angle_alpha   90.00
_cell.angle_beta   90.00
_cell.angle_gamma   90.00
#
_symmetry.space_group_name_H-M   'P 1'
#
loop_
_entity.id
_entity.type
_entity.pdbx_description
1 polymer ?
#
loop_
_entity_poly.entity_id
_entity_poly.type
_entity_poly.pdbx_seq_one_letter_code
_entity_poly.pdbx_strand_id
1 'polypeptide(L)'
;MTLRQYDQLTKQIKPDVVKYEKLKSIIISKREKYHRRRTYDPDATIDFINERNRRFNKKLDRFYGQYTEEIKQNLERGTAV
;
A
#
# COMPACT_ATOMS: atom_id res chain seq x y z
N MET A 1 43.01 -9.70 -5.89
CA MET A 1 43.02 -8.85 -7.10
C MET A 1 43.35 -7.43 -6.67
N THR A 2 44.28 -6.76 -7.35
CA THR A 2 44.55 -5.34 -7.09
C THR A 2 43.39 -4.48 -7.60
N LEU A 3 43.20 -3.28 -7.06
CA LEU A 3 42.13 -2.36 -7.50
C LEU A 3 42.16 -2.09 -9.02
N ARG A 4 43.36 -2.09 -9.63
CA ARG A 4 43.53 -1.98 -11.08
C ARG A 4 43.04 -3.22 -11.84
N GLN A 5 43.32 -4.42 -11.34
CA GLN A 5 42.81 -5.66 -11.94
C GLN A 5 41.27 -5.73 -11.85
N TYR A 6 40.68 -5.21 -10.78
CA TYR A 6 39.23 -5.11 -10.64
C TYR A 6 38.63 -4.12 -11.65
N ASP A 7 39.19 -2.91 -11.75
CA ASP A 7 38.73 -1.87 -12.69
C ASP A 7 38.85 -2.28 -14.17
N GLN A 8 39.92 -3.00 -14.54
CA GLN A 8 40.07 -3.54 -15.90
C GLN A 8 39.05 -4.63 -16.21
N LEU A 9 38.73 -5.48 -15.23
CA LEU A 9 37.74 -6.55 -15.39
C LEU A 9 36.32 -6.00 -15.54
N THR A 10 35.95 -4.96 -14.77
CA THR A 10 34.62 -4.33 -14.84
C THR A 10 34.42 -3.51 -16.11
N LYS A 11 35.46 -2.85 -16.63
CA LYS A 11 35.42 -2.10 -17.91
C LYS A 11 35.14 -2.97 -19.13
N GLN A 12 35.49 -4.25 -19.09
CA GLN A 12 35.26 -5.20 -20.19
C GLN A 12 33.85 -5.78 -20.20
N ILE A 13 33.12 -5.67 -19.09
CA ILE A 13 31.73 -6.08 -18.99
C ILE A 13 30.90 -5.03 -19.72
N LYS A 14 30.34 -5.37 -20.90
CA LYS A 14 29.29 -4.56 -21.52
C LYS A 14 28.01 -4.74 -20.70
N PRO A 15 27.53 -3.73 -19.95
CA PRO A 15 26.26 -3.86 -19.26
C PRO A 15 25.15 -3.97 -20.32
N ASP A 16 24.27 -4.95 -20.17
CA ASP A 16 23.04 -5.02 -20.96
C ASP A 16 22.08 -3.94 -20.45
N VAL A 17 22.27 -2.73 -20.99
CA VAL A 17 21.52 -1.53 -20.62
C VAL A 17 20.02 -1.70 -20.88
N VAL A 18 19.65 -2.41 -21.95
CA VAL A 18 18.27 -2.66 -22.35
C VAL A 18 17.57 -3.53 -21.32
N LYS A 19 18.22 -4.61 -20.85
CA LYS A 19 17.69 -5.46 -19.80
C LYS A 19 17.54 -4.72 -18.47
N TYR A 20 18.52 -3.91 -18.10
CA TYR A 20 18.45 -3.11 -16.87
C TYR A 20 17.27 -2.13 -16.89
N GLU A 21 17.09 -1.39 -17.99
CA GLU A 21 15.97 -0.45 -18.15
C GLU A 21 14.62 -1.15 -18.09
N LYS A 22 14.51 -2.33 -18.72
CA LYS A 22 13.31 -3.16 -18.66
C LYS A 22 13.02 -3.64 -17.24
N LEU A 23 14.02 -4.09 -16.49
CA LEU A 23 13.83 -4.49 -15.10
C LEU A 23 13.44 -3.31 -14.21
N LYS A 24 14.08 -2.16 -14.41
CA LYS A 24 13.78 -0.91 -13.70
C LYS A 24 12.34 -0.46 -13.93
N SER A 25 11.86 -0.46 -15.18
CA SER A 25 10.49 -0.07 -15.51
C SER A 25 9.45 -1.05 -14.92
N ILE A 26 9.75 -2.35 -14.90
CA ILE A 26 8.91 -3.36 -14.25
C ILE A 26 8.80 -3.09 -12.74
N ILE A 27 9.91 -2.78 -12.07
CA ILE A 27 9.90 -2.49 -10.62
C ILE A 27 9.08 -1.23 -10.32
N ILE A 28 9.27 -0.16 -11.10
CA ILE A 28 8.53 1.10 -10.94
C ILE A 28 7.02 0.87 -11.11
N SER A 29 6.63 0.23 -12.21
CA SER A 29 5.22 -0.05 -12.49
C SER A 29 4.57 -0.99 -11.45
N LYS A 30 5.32 -1.95 -10.89
CA LYS A 30 4.84 -2.78 -9.77
C LYS A 30 4.63 -1.97 -8.50
N ARG A 31 5.55 -1.06 -8.17
CA ARG A 31 5.47 -0.20 -6.98
C ARG A 31 4.26 0.73 -7.03
N GLU A 32 3.99 1.33 -8.17
CA GLU A 32 2.82 2.19 -8.38
C GLU A 32 1.50 1.41 -8.19
N LYS A 33 1.44 0.18 -8.68
CA LYS A 33 0.25 -0.68 -8.61
C LYS A 33 0.08 -1.44 -7.29
N TYR A 34 1.07 -1.39 -6.40
CA TYR A 34 1.05 -2.12 -5.13
C TYR A 34 -0.06 -1.62 -4.20
N HIS A 35 -0.24 -0.30 -4.12
CA HIS A 35 -1.34 0.31 -3.38
C HIS A 35 -2.53 0.55 -4.30
N ARG A 36 -3.39 -0.46 -4.44
CA ARG A 36 -4.65 -0.31 -5.17
C ARG A 36 -5.63 0.52 -4.35
N ARG A 37 -6.18 1.58 -4.95
CA ARG A 37 -7.31 2.30 -4.38
C ARG A 37 -8.53 1.37 -4.37
N ARG A 38 -9.23 1.30 -3.23
CA ARG A 38 -10.54 0.62 -3.18
C ARG A 38 -11.57 1.52 -3.87
N THR A 39 -12.50 0.92 -4.59
CA THR A 39 -13.66 1.61 -5.16
C THR A 39 -14.43 2.33 -4.05
N TYR A 40 -14.89 3.54 -4.35
CA TYR A 40 -15.77 4.29 -3.46
C TYR A 40 -17.19 3.76 -3.66
N ASP A 41 -17.84 3.42 -2.56
CA ASP A 41 -19.24 3.01 -2.54
C ASP A 41 -20.08 4.23 -2.15
N PRO A 42 -20.95 4.74 -3.05
CA PRO A 42 -21.79 5.90 -2.74
C PRO A 42 -22.90 5.60 -1.74
N ASP A 43 -23.28 4.32 -1.55
CA ASP A 43 -24.41 3.93 -0.69
C ASP A 43 -23.98 3.57 0.73
N ALA A 44 -22.68 3.57 1.01
CA ALA A 44 -22.15 3.27 2.34
C ALA A 44 -22.41 4.41 3.33
N THR A 45 -22.79 4.07 4.57
CA THR A 45 -22.97 5.02 5.66
C THR A 45 -21.69 5.82 5.90
N ILE A 46 -21.78 7.16 5.78
CA ILE A 46 -20.65 8.08 5.95
C ILE A 46 -20.50 8.40 7.44
N ASP A 47 -19.41 7.89 8.04
CA ASP A 47 -19.05 8.08 9.45
C ASP A 47 -17.99 9.18 9.66
N PHE A 48 -17.66 9.95 8.62
CA PHE A 48 -16.56 10.91 8.63
C PHE A 48 -16.95 12.29 8.07
N ILE A 49 -16.36 13.34 8.64
CA ILE A 49 -16.54 14.73 8.19
C ILE A 49 -15.45 15.14 7.19
N ASN A 50 -14.26 14.53 7.27
CA ASN A 50 -13.12 14.87 6.41
C ASN A 50 -12.32 13.61 5.97
N GLU A 51 -11.50 13.73 4.93
CA GLU A 51 -10.71 12.61 4.37
C GLU A 51 -9.63 12.09 5.34
N ARG A 52 -9.08 12.95 6.21
CA ARG A 52 -8.12 12.49 7.25
C ARG A 52 -8.82 11.63 8.29
N ASN A 53 -10.03 12.01 8.69
CA ASN A 53 -10.90 11.31 9.63
C ASN A 53 -11.34 9.98 9.01
N ARG A 54 -11.76 9.95 7.74
CA ARG A 54 -12.06 8.70 7.02
C ARG A 54 -10.92 7.69 7.08
N ARG A 55 -9.68 8.14 6.85
CA ARG A 55 -8.50 7.27 6.92
C ARG A 55 -8.22 6.81 8.34
N PHE A 56 -8.49 7.65 9.33
CA PHE A 56 -8.33 7.33 10.74
C PHE A 56 -9.39 6.32 11.20
N ASN A 57 -10.67 6.53 10.90
CA ASN A 57 -11.75 5.57 11.17
C ASN A 57 -11.47 4.21 10.50
N LYS A 58 -11.02 4.21 9.24
CA LYS A 58 -10.59 2.98 8.56
C LYS A 58 -9.36 2.32 9.18
N LYS A 59 -8.52 3.08 9.89
CA LYS A 59 -7.43 2.51 10.70
C LYS A 59 -8.01 1.86 11.94
N LEU A 60 -8.88 2.54 12.67
CA LEU A 60 -9.54 2.00 13.86
C LEU A 60 -10.30 0.72 13.53
N ASP A 61 -11.10 0.70 12.48
CA ASP A 61 -11.87 -0.45 12.04
C ASP A 61 -10.98 -1.69 11.76
N ARG A 62 -9.78 -1.49 11.19
CA ARG A 62 -8.83 -2.60 10.96
C ARG A 62 -8.27 -3.21 12.25
N PHE A 63 -8.14 -2.43 13.32
CA PHE A 63 -7.54 -2.90 14.58
C PHE A 63 -8.61 -3.34 15.59
N TYR A 64 -9.71 -2.60 15.66
CA TYR A 64 -10.73 -2.73 16.68
C TYR A 64 -12.04 -3.30 16.15
N GLY A 65 -12.26 -3.33 14.84
CA GLY A 65 -13.52 -3.77 14.25
C GLY A 65 -13.93 -5.16 14.72
N GLN A 66 -12.99 -6.11 14.80
CA GLN A 66 -13.24 -7.46 15.32
C GLN A 66 -13.74 -7.48 16.77
N TYR A 67 -13.31 -6.52 17.60
CA TYR A 67 -13.65 -6.47 19.02
C TYR A 67 -14.89 -5.61 19.29
N THR A 68 -15.24 -4.70 18.39
CA THR A 68 -16.36 -3.76 18.56
C THR A 68 -17.59 -4.12 17.73
N GLU A 69 -17.65 -5.34 17.16
CA GLU A 69 -18.82 -5.78 16.37
C GLU A 69 -20.11 -5.76 17.19
N GLU A 70 -20.07 -6.28 18.41
CA GLU A 70 -21.24 -6.33 19.31
C GLU A 70 -21.72 -4.92 19.66
N ILE A 71 -20.79 -4.03 20.02
CA ILE A 71 -21.07 -2.63 20.33
C ILE A 71 -21.71 -1.93 19.12
N LYS A 72 -21.18 -2.17 17.92
CA LYS A 72 -21.72 -1.60 16.69
C LYS A 72 -23.15 -2.09 16.44
N GLN A 73 -23.40 -3.38 16.60
CA GLN A 73 -24.75 -3.91 16.42
C GLN A 73 -25.75 -3.38 17.46
N ASN A 74 -25.34 -3.21 18.72
CA ASN A 74 -26.19 -2.65 19.77
C ASN A 74 -26.54 -1.18 19.50
N LEU A 75 -25.59 -0.40 18.99
CA LEU A 75 -25.82 0.98 18.53
C LEU A 75 -26.83 1.05 17.38
N GLU A 76 -26.68 0.20 16.36
CA GLU A 76 -27.61 0.15 15.21
C GLU A 76 -29.01 -0.33 15.62
N ARG A 77 -29.11 -1.22 16.63
CA ARG A 77 -30.40 -1.70 17.16
C ARG A 77 -31.07 -0.69 18.10
N GLY A 78 -30.37 0.34 18.55
CA GLY A 78 -30.86 1.29 19.55
C GLY A 78 -31.05 0.68 20.95
N THR A 79 -30.60 -0.55 21.15
CA THR A 79 -30.65 -1.28 22.41
C THR A 79 -29.24 -1.34 22.98
N ALA A 80 -28.80 -0.23 23.56
CA ALA A 80 -27.65 -0.27 24.45
C ALA A 80 -28.09 -1.02 25.72
N VAL A 81 -27.59 -2.25 25.88
CA VAL A 81 -27.51 -2.89 27.20
C VAL A 81 -26.25 -2.37 27.89
#